data_AF-A0A442G627-F1
#
_entry.id   AF-A0A442G627-F1
#
_cell.length_a   1.000
_cell.length_b   1.000
_cell.length_c   1.000
_cell.angle_alpha   90.00
_cell.angle_beta   90.00
_cell.angle_gamma   90.00
#
_symmetry.space_group_name_H-M   'P 1'
#
loop_
_entity.id
_entity.type
_entity.pdbx_description
1 polymer ?
#
loop_
_entity_poly.entity_id
_entity_poly.type
_entity_poly.pdbx_seq_one_letter_code
_entity_poly.pdbx_strand_id
1 'polypeptide(L)'
;MSFRLLCDQFDTGMPFLNKSRLGAAATAERLHWVSQGIIGLLKNFLFNAGCLAINDGSDQVDATHLAQAYDWIKPPQTSFNPFRDDWSKKADAIATAAPLTTHDPFAKRKRSAHA
;
A
#
# COMPACT_ATOMS: atom_id res chain seq x y z
N MET A 1 3.77 -6.00 -15.05
CA MET A 1 4.21 -4.70 -15.61
C MET A 1 3.22 -3.56 -15.36
N SER A 2 1.90 -3.79 -15.39
CA SER A 2 0.89 -2.72 -15.30
C SER A 2 0.86 -1.92 -13.99
N PHE A 3 1.20 -2.52 -12.84
CA PHE A 3 1.14 -1.82 -11.55
C PHE A 3 2.21 -0.73 -11.40
N ARG A 4 3.38 -0.89 -12.02
CA ARG A 4 4.44 0.12 -12.01
C ARG A 4 4.02 1.39 -12.76
N LEU A 5 3.36 1.22 -13.91
CA LEU A 5 2.79 2.31 -14.69
C LEU A 5 1.70 3.06 -13.90
N LEU A 6 0.87 2.34 -13.15
CA LEU A 6 -0.10 2.95 -12.24
C LEU A 6 0.59 3.80 -11.17
N CYS A 7 1.68 3.28 -10.57
CA CYS A 7 2.45 4.05 -9.58
C CYS A 7 3.07 5.32 -10.19
N ASP A 8 3.59 5.24 -11.42
CA ASP A 8 4.14 6.42 -12.13
C ASP A 8 3.05 7.46 -12.47
N GLN A 9 1.83 7.01 -12.77
CA GLN A 9 0.68 7.89 -12.98
C GLN A 9 0.31 8.64 -11.68
N PHE A 10 0.30 7.94 -10.54
CA PHE A 10 0.10 8.59 -9.24
C PHE A 10 1.23 9.58 -8.92
N ASP A 11 2.49 9.18 -9.07
CA ASP A 11 3.66 10.05 -8.86
C ASP A 11 3.63 11.30 -9.76
N THR A 12 3.05 11.17 -10.95
CA THR A 12 2.87 12.30 -11.87
C THR A 12 1.76 13.24 -11.47
N GLY A 13 0.70 12.74 -10.85
CA GLY A 13 -0.39 13.57 -10.35
C GLY A 13 -0.10 14.26 -9.01
N MET A 14 1.01 13.96 -8.34
CA MET A 14 1.33 14.57 -7.05
C MET A 14 1.96 15.97 -7.19
N PRO A 15 1.64 16.91 -6.26
CA PRO A 15 2.10 18.30 -6.32
C PRO A 15 3.51 18.47 -5.72
N PHE A 16 4.47 17.63 -6.11
CA PHE A 16 5.84 17.66 -5.60
C PHE A 16 6.80 18.15 -6.68
N LEU A 17 7.84 18.89 -6.27
CA LEU A 17 8.86 19.42 -7.18
C LEU A 17 9.66 18.28 -7.85
N ASN A 18 9.95 17.23 -7.08
CA ASN A 18 10.70 16.07 -7.52
C ASN A 18 9.81 14.82 -7.62
N LYS A 19 10.17 13.92 -8.53
CA LYS A 19 9.50 12.62 -8.66
C LYS A 19 9.91 11.70 -7.53
N SER A 20 8.91 11.11 -6.87
CA SER A 20 9.07 10.17 -5.76
C SER A 20 9.56 8.78 -6.24
N ARG A 21 9.58 8.55 -7.56
CA ARG A 21 9.95 7.30 -8.24
C ARG A 21 9.09 6.12 -7.79
N LEU A 22 7.79 6.34 -7.66
CA LEU A 22 6.87 5.31 -7.14
C LEU A 22 6.80 4.06 -8.04
N GLY A 23 6.99 4.19 -9.37
CA GLY A 23 7.05 3.06 -10.29
C GLY A 23 8.40 2.36 -10.39
N ALA A 24 9.41 2.77 -9.60
CA ALA A 24 10.65 2.01 -9.46
C ALA A 24 10.34 0.58 -8.97
N ALA A 25 11.01 -0.43 -9.54
CA ALA A 25 10.64 -1.83 -9.31
C ALA A 25 10.53 -2.20 -7.82
N ALA A 26 11.51 -1.77 -7.02
CA ALA A 26 11.57 -2.04 -5.59
C ALA A 26 10.45 -1.32 -4.80
N THR A 27 10.16 -0.07 -5.13
CA THR A 27 9.09 0.71 -4.47
C THR A 27 7.72 0.17 -4.85
N ALA A 28 7.50 -0.09 -6.14
CA ALA A 28 6.25 -0.63 -6.66
C ALA A 28 5.93 -2.02 -6.10
N GLU A 29 6.93 -2.87 -5.83
CA GLU A 29 6.71 -4.18 -5.19
C GLU A 29 6.16 -4.02 -3.77
N ARG A 30 6.70 -3.07 -3.00
CA ARG A 30 6.24 -2.77 -1.64
C ARG A 30 4.86 -2.12 -1.66
N LEU A 31 4.63 -1.19 -2.58
CA LEU A 31 3.32 -0.55 -2.81
C LEU A 31 2.25 -1.58 -3.19
N HIS A 32 2.61 -2.57 -4.00
CA HIS A 32 1.72 -3.66 -4.34
C HIS A 32 1.39 -4.51 -3.12
N TRP A 33 2.37 -4.78 -2.25
CA TRP A 33 2.16 -5.54 -1.03
C TRP A 33 1.23 -4.82 -0.04
N VAL A 34 1.45 -3.53 0.23
CA VAL A 34 0.59 -2.77 1.17
C VAL A 34 -0.82 -2.54 0.64
N SER A 35 -0.98 -2.39 -0.68
CA SER A 35 -2.30 -2.16 -1.29
C SER A 35 -3.01 -3.43 -1.74
N GLN A 36 -2.34 -4.58 -1.69
CA GLN A 36 -2.77 -5.84 -2.32
C GLN A 36 -3.12 -5.67 -3.81
N GLY A 37 -2.50 -4.69 -4.48
CA GLY A 37 -2.81 -4.32 -5.86
C GLY A 37 -4.14 -3.56 -6.05
N ILE A 38 -4.88 -3.27 -4.97
CA ILE A 38 -6.17 -2.58 -5.01
C ILE A 38 -5.94 -1.07 -5.16
N ILE A 39 -6.41 -0.50 -6.27
CA ILE A 39 -6.20 0.92 -6.63
C ILE A 39 -6.70 1.88 -5.55
N GLY A 40 -7.87 1.59 -4.96
CA GLY A 40 -8.45 2.42 -3.89
C GLY A 40 -7.58 2.44 -2.63
N LEU A 41 -7.02 1.30 -2.24
CA LEU A 41 -6.10 1.21 -1.09
C LEU A 41 -4.78 1.92 -1.39
N LEU A 42 -4.24 1.74 -2.60
CA LEU A 42 -3.04 2.44 -3.04
C LEU A 42 -3.23 3.96 -3.00
N LYS A 43 -4.34 4.46 -3.53
CA LYS A 43 -4.66 5.90 -3.54
C LYS A 43 -4.73 6.47 -2.13
N ASN A 44 -5.46 5.81 -1.22
CA ASN A 44 -5.59 6.27 0.17
C ASN A 44 -4.24 6.26 0.90
N PHE A 45 -3.45 5.22 0.68
CA PHE A 45 -2.11 5.11 1.26
C PHE A 45 -1.18 6.23 0.76
N LEU A 46 -1.13 6.46 -0.56
CA LEU A 46 -0.32 7.50 -1.17
C LEU A 46 -0.79 8.92 -0.80
N PHE A 47 -2.09 9.12 -0.60
CA PHE A 47 -2.63 10.38 -0.09
C PHE A 47 -2.08 10.69 1.30
N ASN A 48 -2.12 9.73 2.23
CA ASN A 48 -1.59 9.90 3.58
C ASN A 48 -0.08 10.21 3.58
N ALA A 49 0.70 9.46 2.78
CA ALA A 49 2.13 9.71 2.63
C ALA A 49 2.42 11.09 2.00
N GLY A 50 1.58 11.52 1.05
CA GLY A 50 1.66 12.86 0.47
C GLY A 50 1.37 13.96 1.49
N CYS A 51 0.37 13.79 2.36
CA CYS A 51 0.10 14.73 3.44
C CYS A 51 1.29 14.84 4.42
N LEU A 52 1.92 13.71 4.76
CA LEU A 52 3.13 13.71 5.58
C LEU A 52 4.26 14.49 4.92
N ALA A 53 4.54 14.24 3.64
CA ALA A 53 5.57 14.96 2.89
C ALA A 53 5.32 16.47 2.79
N ILE A 54 4.07 16.88 2.61
CA ILE A 54 3.69 18.30 2.61
C ILE A 54 3.93 18.92 3.99
N ASN A 55 3.55 18.24 5.07
CA ASN A 55 3.74 18.73 6.43
C ASN A 55 5.23 18.86 6.80
N ASP A 56 6.06 17.95 6.29
CA ASP A 56 7.51 17.95 6.49
C ASP A 56 8.24 18.93 5.56
N GLY A 57 7.52 19.61 4.65
CA GLY A 57 8.11 20.55 3.68
C GLY A 57 9.02 19.86 2.66
N SER A 58 8.79 18.57 2.39
CA SER A 58 9.58 17.77 1.48
C SER A 58 9.22 18.03 0.02
N ASP A 59 10.22 18.04 -0.85
CA ASP A 59 10.06 18.21 -2.30
C ASP A 59 9.54 16.96 -3.02
N GLN A 60 9.34 15.85 -2.30
CA GLN A 60 8.85 14.55 -2.81
C GLN A 60 8.34 13.65 -1.68
N VAL A 61 7.62 12.59 -2.04
CA VAL A 61 7.36 11.46 -1.13
C VAL A 61 8.55 10.53 -1.14
N ASP A 62 9.17 10.32 0.02
CA ASP A 62 10.29 9.38 0.18
C ASP A 62 9.90 8.16 1.03
N ALA A 63 10.88 7.27 1.28
CA ALA A 63 10.67 6.08 2.09
C ALA A 63 10.22 6.38 3.53
N THR A 64 10.61 7.52 4.10
CA THR A 64 10.25 7.92 5.47
C THR A 64 8.75 8.19 5.57
N HIS A 65 8.21 8.98 4.63
CA HIS A 65 6.79 9.30 4.58
C HIS A 65 5.94 8.04 4.30
N LEU A 66 6.41 7.16 3.41
CA LEU A 66 5.75 5.87 3.13
C LEU A 66 5.76 4.96 4.37
N ALA A 67 6.88 4.91 5.11
CA ALA A 67 6.99 4.11 6.32
C ALA A 67 6.04 4.61 7.42
N GLN A 68 6.00 5.92 7.66
CA GLN A 68 5.09 6.54 8.62
C GLN A 68 3.62 6.31 8.26
N ALA A 69 3.25 6.52 6.99
CA ALA A 69 1.89 6.24 6.51
C ALA A 69 1.51 4.77 6.72
N TYR A 70 2.46 3.85 6.56
CA TYR A 70 2.20 2.43 6.77
C TYR A 70 2.04 2.09 8.26
N ASP A 71 2.83 2.72 9.13
CA ASP A 71 2.71 2.52 10.59
C ASP A 71 1.30 2.88 11.11
N TRP A 72 0.53 3.73 10.40
CA TRP A 72 -0.85 4.07 10.76
C TRP A 72 -1.91 3.06 10.29
N ILE A 73 -1.64 2.31 9.21
CA ILE A 73 -2.63 1.41 8.58
C ILE A 73 -2.26 -0.06 8.70
N LYS A 74 -1.07 -0.38 9.21
CA LYS A 74 -0.60 -1.76 9.32
C LYS A 74 -1.56 -2.57 10.21
N PRO A 75 -1.79 -3.86 9.89
CA PRO A 75 -2.63 -4.71 10.71
C PRO A 75 -2.14 -4.77 12.17
N PRO A 76 -3.05 -4.93 13.14
CA PRO A 76 -2.66 -5.19 14.52
C PRO A 76 -1.68 -6.37 14.60
N GLN A 77 -0.71 -6.28 15.50
CA GLN A 77 0.34 -7.30 15.72
C GLN A 77 1.39 -7.43 14.60
N THR A 78 1.30 -6.65 13.52
CA THR A 78 2.37 -6.55 12.52
C THR A 78 3.43 -5.56 12.98
N SER A 79 4.67 -6.03 13.18
CA SER A 79 5.82 -5.19 13.48
C SER A 79 6.57 -4.75 12.21
N PHE A 80 6.56 -5.58 11.17
CA PHE A 80 7.26 -5.35 9.91
C PHE A 80 6.70 -4.16 9.13
N ASN A 81 7.58 -3.29 8.66
CA ASN A 81 7.29 -2.16 7.80
C ASN A 81 8.11 -2.26 6.50
N PRO A 82 7.47 -2.40 5.34
CA PRO A 82 8.16 -2.71 4.09
C PRO A 82 9.02 -1.56 3.56
N PHE A 83 8.83 -0.34 4.05
CA PHE A 83 9.58 0.85 3.63
C PHE A 83 10.73 1.22 4.57
N ARG A 84 10.76 0.63 5.77
CA ARG A 84 11.82 0.85 6.77
C ARG A 84 12.69 -0.39 6.96
N ASP A 85 12.07 -1.57 6.99
CA ASP A 85 12.74 -2.81 7.35
C ASP A 85 13.30 -3.53 6.11
N ASP A 86 14.19 -4.49 6.36
CA ASP A 86 14.79 -5.31 5.32
C ASP A 86 13.73 -6.17 4.61
N TRP A 87 13.53 -5.88 3.33
CA TRP A 87 12.53 -6.54 2.48
C TRP A 87 12.73 -8.05 2.35
N SER A 88 13.96 -8.55 2.53
CA SER A 88 14.24 -9.99 2.50
C SER A 88 13.49 -10.75 3.62
N LYS A 89 13.11 -10.06 4.71
CA LYS A 89 12.40 -10.61 5.87
C LYS A 89 10.88 -10.57 5.75
N LYS A 90 10.33 -10.17 4.59
CA LYS A 90 8.87 -10.07 4.40
C LYS A 90 8.13 -11.40 4.61
N ALA A 91 8.80 -12.53 4.38
CA ALA A 91 8.22 -13.87 4.58
C ALA A 91 7.87 -14.13 6.05
N ASP A 92 8.73 -13.66 6.97
CA ASP A 92 8.52 -13.80 8.42
C ASP A 92 7.31 -12.98 8.89
N ALA A 93 7.07 -11.83 8.24
CA ALA A 93 5.91 -10.99 8.49
C ALA A 93 4.59 -11.63 8.04
N ILE A 94 4.59 -12.33 6.89
CA ILE A 94 3.42 -13.06 6.38
C ILE A 94 3.06 -14.24 7.30
N ALA A 95 4.06 -14.92 7.86
CA ALA A 95 3.85 -16.02 8.80
C ALA A 95 3.23 -15.57 10.14
N THR A 96 3.41 -14.30 10.51
CA THR A 96 2.94 -13.73 11.78
C THR A 96 1.56 -13.07 11.67
N ALA A 97 1.18 -12.62 10.47
CA ALA A 97 -0.15 -12.09 10.22
C ALA A 97 -1.17 -13.24 10.17
N ALA A 98 -1.98 -13.39 11.22
CA ALA A 98 -3.16 -14.27 11.18
C ALA A 98 -3.98 -13.92 9.91
N PRO A 99 -4.47 -14.93 9.16
CA PRO A 99 -5.18 -14.67 7.93
C PRO A 99 -6.37 -13.76 8.24
N LEU A 100 -6.37 -12.55 7.67
CA LEU A 100 -7.54 -11.69 7.63
C LEU A 100 -8.66 -12.55 7.05
N THR A 101 -9.62 -12.93 7.90
CA THR A 101 -10.77 -13.74 7.50
C THR A 101 -11.37 -13.08 6.27
N THR A 102 -11.31 -13.79 5.15
CA THR A 102 -11.97 -13.46 3.90
C THR A 102 -13.46 -13.37 4.20
N HIS A 103 -13.92 -12.19 4.59
CA HIS A 103 -15.34 -11.90 4.67
C HIS A 103 -15.78 -11.66 3.23
N ASP A 104 -16.00 -12.76 2.50
CA ASP A 104 -16.51 -12.75 1.14
C ASP A 104 -17.95 -12.19 1.18
N PRO A 105 -18.18 -10.94 0.73
CA PRO A 105 -19.51 -10.33 0.82
C PRO A 105 -20.49 -10.94 -0.19
N PHE A 106 -20.04 -11.86 -1.06
CA PHE A 106 -20.85 -12.46 -2.12
C PHE A 106 -21.29 -13.91 -1.85
N ALA A 107 -20.93 -14.50 -0.70
CA ALA A 107 -21.21 -15.91 -0.40
C ALA A 107 -22.71 -16.25 -0.11
N LYS A 108 -23.62 -15.28 -0.06
CA LYS A 108 -25.05 -15.53 0.26
C LYS A 108 -26.02 -15.01 -0.81
N ARG A 109 -26.09 -15.70 -1.95
CA ARG A 109 -27.33 -15.75 -2.77
C ARG A 109 -27.54 -17.15 -3.33
N LYS A 110 -27.87 -18.11 -2.46
CA LYS A 110 -28.66 -19.28 -2.90
C LYS A 110 -30.08 -18.77 -3.15
N ARG A 111 -30.47 -18.67 -4.42
CA ARG A 111 -31.85 -18.42 -4.83
C ARG A 111 -32.68 -19.63 -4.40
N SER A 112 -33.62 -19.42 -3.49
CA SER A 112 -34.69 -20.38 -3.22
C SER A 112 -35.61 -20.41 -4.44
N ALA A 113 -35.59 -21.50 -5.18
CA ALA A 113 -36.63 -21.83 -6.15
C ALA A 113 -37.50 -22.93 -5.52
N HIS A 114 -38.70 -22.56 -5.08
CA HIS A 114 -39.87 -23.45 -4.99
C HIS A 114 -40.82 -22.95 -6.08
N ALA A 115 -41.01 -23.71 -7.16
CA ALA A 115 -41.93 -24.85 -7.29
C ALA A 115 -43.38 -24.39 -7.22
#